data_AF-A0A9R1B1F6-F1
#
_entry.id   AF-A0A9R1B1F6-F1
#
_cell.length_a   1.000
_cell.length_b   1.000
_cell.length_c   1.000
_cell.angle_alpha   90.00
_cell.angle_beta   90.00
_cell.angle_gamma   90.00
#
_symmetry.space_group_name_H-M   'P 1'
#
loop_
_entity.id
_entity.type
_entity.pdbx_description
1 polymer ?
#
loop_
_entity_poly.entity_id
_entity_poly.type
_entity_poly.pdbx_seq_one_letter_code
_entity_poly.pdbx_strand_id
1 'polypeptide(L)'
;MASSSAAEPGPRLSDRTRRSPLGLRAMVLLMHVVFVGAVFLLDSTLDRRIHEEPWYIGVYGVLVLIALAQYFYTAGSSPGYVIDAMQASGGMHATFINTATLSKQSSSKHGSLKSTTNRPDLEKLRPMSSSSSWLHQIVDLYPPGSSNRDWTCQYCKIIQPPRTRHCHDCDKCVLQFDHHCVWLGTCIGKKNHCRFWWYIFEESILSTWTVALYIESLHLDIEKVWWKDFIGVILLAVLIFILMFLLLLLMFHTYIALTNQTTYEVARRKRIFYLRGIPDRVHPFSKGICRNIYDFCFTRENGFVLEAVPPIEELEARAAPYTCRDLFCCRCC
;
A
#
# COMPACT_ATOMS: atom_id res chain seq x y z
N MET A 1 16.37 -42.07 -35.50
CA MET A 1 16.96 -41.36 -34.35
C MET A 1 17.10 -39.90 -34.75
N ALA A 2 16.17 -39.05 -34.33
CA ALA A 2 16.21 -37.61 -34.57
C ALA A 2 16.15 -36.91 -33.22
N SER A 3 17.26 -36.28 -32.84
CA SER A 3 17.47 -35.54 -31.60
C SER A 3 16.68 -34.22 -31.63
N SER A 4 15.69 -34.06 -30.75
CA SER A 4 15.06 -32.76 -30.50
C SER A 4 15.97 -31.92 -29.60
N SER A 5 16.62 -30.92 -30.17
CA SER A 5 17.33 -29.87 -29.43
C SER A 5 16.33 -29.08 -28.59
N ALA A 6 16.58 -29.01 -27.28
CA ALA A 6 15.87 -28.13 -26.36
C ALA A 6 16.07 -26.67 -26.82
N ALA A 7 14.98 -25.98 -27.12
CA ALA A 7 15.00 -24.55 -27.34
C ALA A 7 15.29 -23.86 -26.00
N GLU A 8 16.41 -23.15 -25.92
CA GLU A 8 16.70 -22.24 -24.82
C GLU A 8 15.62 -21.15 -24.75
N PRO A 9 15.11 -20.78 -23.56
CA PRO A 9 14.21 -19.67 -23.43
C PRO A 9 14.99 -18.37 -23.70
N GLY A 10 14.70 -17.74 -24.84
CA GLY A 10 15.28 -16.46 -25.24
C GLY A 10 15.09 -15.36 -24.18
N PRO A 11 15.91 -14.30 -24.24
CA PRO A 11 15.87 -13.21 -23.27
C PRO A 11 14.48 -12.56 -23.24
N ARG A 12 13.86 -12.52 -22.05
CA ARG A 12 12.54 -11.94 -21.83
C ARG A 12 12.55 -10.45 -22.20
N LEU A 13 11.80 -10.10 -23.24
CA LEU A 13 11.37 -8.75 -23.60
C LEU A 13 10.55 -8.12 -22.46
N SER A 14 11.23 -7.57 -21.45
CA SER A 14 10.67 -6.54 -20.59
C SER A 14 11.77 -5.73 -19.92
N ASP A 15 12.65 -5.14 -20.72
CA ASP A 15 13.42 -3.98 -20.27
C ASP A 15 12.47 -2.75 -20.28
N ARG A 16 11.45 -2.82 -19.42
CA ARG A 16 10.44 -1.78 -19.25
C ARG A 16 11.06 -0.76 -18.33
N THR A 17 11.76 0.22 -18.92
CA THR A 17 12.27 1.47 -18.34
C THR A 17 12.03 1.58 -16.84
N ARG A 18 12.85 0.88 -16.04
CA ARG A 18 12.83 1.00 -14.59
C ARG A 18 13.30 2.41 -14.27
N ARG A 19 12.36 3.38 -14.17
CA ARG A 19 12.69 4.74 -13.74
C ARG A 19 13.49 4.62 -12.47
N SER A 20 14.67 5.22 -12.43
CA SER A 20 15.51 5.11 -11.24
C SER A 20 14.71 5.71 -10.09
N PRO A 21 14.55 5.00 -8.96
CA PRO A 21 13.83 5.53 -7.80
C PRO A 21 14.47 6.83 -7.31
N LEU A 22 15.75 7.06 -7.60
CA LEU A 22 16.46 8.30 -7.33
C LEU A 22 15.97 9.48 -8.18
N GLY A 23 15.82 9.30 -9.50
CA GLY A 23 15.38 10.37 -10.40
C GLY A 23 13.96 10.84 -10.10
N LEU A 24 13.07 9.91 -9.75
CA LEU A 24 11.72 10.21 -9.33
C LEU A 24 11.68 11.03 -8.03
N ARG A 25 12.47 10.62 -7.02
CA ARG A 25 12.56 11.35 -5.75
C ARG A 25 13.11 12.76 -5.94
N ALA A 26 14.15 12.91 -6.76
CA ALA A 26 14.70 14.21 -7.11
C ALA A 26 13.64 15.11 -7.77
N MET A 27 12.80 14.55 -8.64
CA MET A 27 11.71 15.28 -9.30
C MET A 27 10.66 15.81 -8.31
N VAL A 28 10.23 14.98 -7.36
CA VAL A 28 9.24 15.38 -6.33
C VAL A 28 9.81 16.44 -5.39
N LEU A 29 11.07 16.29 -4.98
CA LEU A 29 11.77 17.31 -4.18
C LEU A 29 11.90 18.63 -4.93
N LEU A 30 12.30 18.58 -6.21
CA LEU A 30 12.42 19.76 -7.05
C LEU A 30 11.06 20.47 -7.18
N MET A 31 9.97 19.71 -7.35
CA MET A 31 8.62 20.27 -7.40
C MET A 31 8.29 21.06 -6.13
N HIS A 32 8.58 20.52 -4.94
CA HIS A 32 8.40 21.22 -3.68
C HIS A 32 9.25 22.49 -3.60
N VAL A 33 10.55 22.38 -3.93
CA VAL A 33 11.46 23.54 -3.92
C VAL A 33 10.98 24.62 -4.89
N VAL A 34 10.48 24.26 -6.07
CA VAL A 34 9.95 25.22 -7.04
C VAL A 34 8.70 25.90 -6.51
N PHE A 35 7.66 25.16 -6.09
CA PHE A 35 6.41 25.77 -5.67
C PHE A 35 6.52 26.53 -4.36
N VAL A 36 7.18 25.94 -3.36
CA VAL A 36 7.39 26.56 -2.05
C VAL A 36 8.40 27.69 -2.17
N GLY A 37 9.57 27.44 -2.76
CA GLY A 37 10.64 28.44 -2.90
C GLY A 37 10.25 29.64 -3.77
N ALA A 38 9.44 29.45 -4.82
CA ALA A 38 8.96 30.56 -5.61
C ALA A 38 8.03 31.50 -4.82
N VAL A 39 7.29 31.03 -3.80
CA VAL A 39 6.57 31.94 -2.89
C VAL A 39 7.55 32.92 -2.24
N PHE A 40 8.70 32.44 -1.76
CA PHE A 40 9.73 33.28 -1.13
C PHE A 40 10.42 34.24 -2.10
N LEU A 41 10.52 33.89 -3.37
CA LEU A 41 11.16 34.74 -4.38
C LEU A 41 10.20 35.77 -4.99
N LEU A 42 8.92 35.44 -5.08
CA LEU A 42 7.89 36.27 -5.71
C LEU A 42 7.20 37.21 -4.74
N ASP A 43 7.16 36.88 -3.44
CA ASP A 43 6.57 37.73 -2.41
C ASP A 43 7.62 38.64 -1.74
N SER A 44 7.71 39.88 -2.22
CA SER A 44 8.50 40.97 -1.64
C SER A 44 8.11 41.30 -0.21
N THR A 45 6.87 41.00 0.19
CA THR A 45 6.36 41.28 1.54
C THR A 45 6.64 40.16 2.53
N LEU A 46 7.20 39.04 2.05
CA LEU A 46 7.41 37.87 2.89
C LEU A 46 8.46 38.08 3.97
N ASP A 47 9.51 38.86 3.70
CA ASP A 47 10.51 39.22 4.72
C ASP A 47 9.84 39.95 5.90
N ARG A 48 8.97 40.91 5.60
CA ARG A 48 8.15 41.60 6.60
C ARG A 48 7.23 40.63 7.33
N ARG A 49 6.56 39.69 6.64
CA ARG A 49 5.70 38.67 7.29
C ARG A 49 6.47 37.68 8.16
N ILE A 50 7.69 37.31 7.78
CA ILE A 50 8.56 36.47 8.61
C ILE A 50 8.85 37.17 9.94
N HIS A 51 9.00 38.49 9.92
CA HIS A 51 9.24 39.30 11.12
C HIS A 51 7.96 39.61 11.92
N GLU A 52 6.85 39.93 11.26
CA GLU A 52 5.57 40.27 11.90
C GLU A 52 4.83 39.03 12.46
N GLU A 53 4.85 37.92 11.71
CA GLU A 53 4.12 36.68 12.03
C GLU A 53 5.02 35.43 11.92
N PRO A 54 6.10 35.33 12.71
CA PRO A 54 7.08 34.24 12.61
C PRO A 54 6.46 32.85 12.87
N TRP A 55 5.40 32.78 13.68
CA TRP A 55 4.70 31.54 13.98
C TRP A 55 3.98 30.98 12.76
N TYR A 56 3.39 31.84 11.92
CA TYR A 56 2.60 31.43 10.76
C TYR A 56 3.51 30.79 9.69
N ILE A 57 4.60 31.47 9.35
CA ILE A 57 5.60 30.95 8.40
C ILE A 57 6.34 29.75 9.01
N GLY A 58 6.58 29.75 10.32
CA GLY A 58 7.18 28.61 11.04
C GLY A 58 6.33 27.34 10.94
N VAL A 59 5.01 27.44 11.17
CA VAL A 59 4.08 26.30 11.04
C VAL A 59 4.01 25.80 9.60
N TYR A 60 3.98 26.71 8.61
CA TYR A 60 4.05 26.33 7.20
C TYR A 60 5.35 25.58 6.87
N GLY A 61 6.49 26.05 7.36
CA GLY A 61 7.78 25.36 7.21
C GLY A 61 7.80 23.97 7.85
N VAL A 62 7.22 23.82 9.04
CA VAL A 62 7.06 22.50 9.69
C VAL A 62 6.17 21.58 8.85
N LEU A 63 5.09 22.08 8.28
CA LEU A 63 4.22 21.30 7.38
C LEU A 63 4.96 20.81 6.14
N VAL A 64 5.81 21.65 5.53
CA VAL A 64 6.67 21.24 4.41
C VAL A 64 7.59 20.08 4.83
N LEU A 65 8.23 20.18 5.99
CA LEU A 65 9.11 19.12 6.51
C LEU A 65 8.34 17.82 6.79
N ILE A 66 7.13 17.92 7.36
CA ILE A 66 6.25 16.77 7.61
C ILE A 66 5.88 16.09 6.30
N ALA A 67 5.41 16.85 5.30
CA ALA A 67 5.02 16.32 3.99
C ALA A 67 6.20 15.59 3.30
N LEU A 68 7.39 16.20 3.33
CA LEU A 68 8.61 15.58 2.79
C LEU A 68 8.99 14.31 3.55
N ALA A 69 8.95 14.32 4.88
CA ALA A 69 9.21 13.15 5.69
C ALA A 69 8.21 12.03 5.40
N GLN A 70 6.93 12.36 5.28
CA GLN A 70 5.85 11.44 4.96
C GLN A 70 5.98 10.84 3.55
N TYR A 71 6.43 11.64 2.56
CA TYR A 71 6.80 11.15 1.22
C TYR A 71 7.86 10.06 1.31
N PHE A 72 9.00 10.34 1.96
CA PHE A 72 10.08 9.36 2.08
C PHE A 72 9.67 8.12 2.88
N TYR A 73 8.92 8.33 3.96
CA TYR A 73 8.43 7.25 4.79
C TYR A 73 7.48 6.33 4.02
N THR A 74 6.56 6.90 3.24
CA THR A 74 5.63 6.13 2.41
C THR A 74 6.35 5.42 1.27
N ALA A 75 7.21 6.14 0.53
CA ALA A 75 7.98 5.60 -0.59
C ALA A 75 8.98 4.50 -0.17
N GLY A 76 9.55 4.60 1.03
CA GLY A 76 10.44 3.60 1.60
C GLY A 76 9.73 2.43 2.30
N SER A 77 8.44 2.54 2.57
CA SER A 77 7.70 1.50 3.28
C SER A 77 7.40 0.29 2.38
N SER A 78 7.49 -0.92 2.97
CA SER A 78 7.06 -2.14 2.28
C SER A 78 5.53 -2.14 2.11
N PRO A 79 5.01 -2.45 0.90
CA PRO A 79 3.57 -2.61 0.67
C PRO A 79 2.97 -3.86 1.33
N GLY A 80 3.82 -4.80 1.75
CA GLY A 80 3.41 -6.13 2.22
C GLY A 80 3.43 -7.15 1.08
N TYR A 81 4.61 -7.69 0.78
CA TYR A 81 4.74 -8.73 -0.22
C TYR A 81 4.31 -10.10 0.34
N VAL A 82 3.79 -10.97 -0.54
CA VAL A 82 3.39 -12.33 -0.15
C VAL A 82 4.57 -13.13 0.39
N ILE A 83 5.76 -12.95 -0.18
CA ILE A 83 6.97 -13.66 0.25
C ILE A 83 7.31 -13.33 1.71
N ASP A 84 7.21 -12.06 2.10
CA ASP A 84 7.44 -11.62 3.48
C ASP A 84 6.44 -12.31 4.44
N ALA A 85 5.20 -12.50 3.99
CA ALA A 85 4.15 -13.19 4.75
C ALA A 85 4.40 -14.69 4.90
N MET A 86 4.85 -15.34 3.82
CA MET A 86 5.24 -16.75 3.84
C MET A 86 6.42 -16.98 4.80
N GLN A 87 7.41 -16.08 4.79
CA GLN A 87 8.55 -16.15 5.69
C GLN A 87 8.15 -15.95 7.15
N ALA A 88 7.27 -14.99 7.44
CA ALA A 88 6.76 -14.76 8.79
C ALA A 88 5.96 -15.97 9.32
N SER A 89 5.12 -16.59 8.48
CA SER A 89 4.37 -17.81 8.84
C SER A 89 5.30 -19.00 9.11
N GLY A 90 6.32 -19.20 8.26
CA GLY A 90 7.33 -20.24 8.45
C GLY A 90 8.21 -20.03 9.69
N GLY A 91 8.55 -18.77 10.00
CA GLY A 91 9.34 -18.38 11.17
C GLY A 91 8.61 -18.65 12.49
N MET A 92 7.31 -18.36 12.57
CA MET A 92 6.49 -18.69 13.76
C MET A 92 6.47 -20.21 14.03
N HIS A 93 6.37 -21.03 12.99
CA HIS A 93 6.48 -22.47 13.12
C HIS A 93 7.89 -22.94 13.52
N ALA A 94 8.96 -22.33 12.99
CA ALA A 94 10.33 -22.67 13.36
C ALA A 94 10.65 -22.31 14.82
N THR A 95 10.17 -21.15 15.30
CA THR A 95 10.29 -20.75 16.71
C THR A 95 9.51 -21.70 17.62
N PHE A 96 8.29 -22.11 17.24
CA PHE A 96 7.51 -23.08 18.01
C PHE A 96 8.19 -24.46 18.07
N ILE A 97 8.79 -24.93 16.97
CA ILE A 97 9.54 -26.20 16.95
C ILE A 97 10.79 -26.09 17.82
N ASN A 98 11.56 -25.00 17.74
CA ASN A 98 12.77 -24.81 18.56
C ASN A 98 12.43 -24.76 20.07
N THR A 99 11.35 -24.09 20.46
CA THR A 99 10.88 -24.04 21.86
C THR A 99 10.35 -25.39 22.35
N ALA A 100 9.65 -26.14 21.48
CA ALA A 100 9.18 -27.50 21.80
C ALA A 100 10.31 -28.54 21.85
N THR A 101 11.40 -28.34 21.10
CA THR A 101 12.61 -29.17 21.21
C THR A 101 13.47 -28.80 22.42
N LEU A 102 13.47 -27.54 22.86
CA LEU A 102 14.11 -27.11 24.10
C LEU A 102 13.35 -27.58 25.35
N SER A 103 12.02 -27.74 25.30
CA SER A 103 11.26 -28.28 26.43
C SER A 103 11.34 -29.80 26.58
N LYS A 104 11.91 -30.52 25.60
CA LYS A 104 12.14 -31.97 25.66
C LYS A 104 13.56 -32.39 26.09
N GLN A 105 14.42 -31.45 26.49
CA GLN A 105 15.76 -31.77 27.00
C GLN A 105 15.89 -31.81 28.54
N SER A 106 14.79 -31.68 29.30
CA SER A 106 14.80 -31.82 30.77
C SER A 106 14.11 -33.11 31.27
N SER A 107 14.36 -34.26 30.65
CA SER A 107 14.10 -35.56 31.29
C SER A 107 14.82 -36.70 30.56
N SER A 108 16.08 -36.95 30.93
CA SER A 108 16.59 -38.31 31.16
C SER A 108 18.04 -38.23 31.66
N LYS A 109 18.22 -38.52 32.95
CA LYS A 109 19.50 -38.95 33.51
C LYS A 109 19.65 -40.44 33.23
N HIS A 110 20.72 -40.85 32.54
CA HIS A 110 21.79 -41.78 32.98
C HIS A 110 22.46 -42.48 31.78
N GLY A 111 23.81 -42.50 31.73
CA GLY A 111 24.59 -43.60 31.12
C GLY A 111 25.58 -43.29 29.97
N SER A 112 26.80 -42.90 30.33
CA SER A 112 28.12 -43.33 29.78
C SER A 112 28.51 -43.19 28.27
N LEU A 113 29.41 -42.22 28.03
CA LEU A 113 30.76 -42.31 27.40
C LEU A 113 30.97 -42.93 25.98
N LYS A 114 31.24 -42.10 24.96
CA LYS A 114 32.58 -41.84 24.35
C LYS A 114 32.48 -40.97 23.09
N SER A 115 33.47 -40.08 22.95
CA SER A 115 33.73 -39.14 21.86
C SER A 115 34.13 -39.81 20.55
N THR A 116 33.64 -39.32 19.41
CA THR A 116 34.52 -38.93 18.28
C THR A 116 33.79 -38.04 17.26
N THR A 117 34.47 -36.96 16.93
CA THR A 117 34.34 -36.04 15.79
C THR A 117 33.90 -36.70 14.49
N ASN A 118 32.92 -36.09 13.80
CA ASN A 118 33.01 -35.71 12.38
C ASN A 118 31.71 -35.01 11.92
N ARG A 119 31.83 -33.72 11.59
CA ARG A 119 30.99 -33.04 10.59
C ARG A 119 31.13 -33.81 9.27
N PRO A 120 30.06 -34.00 8.49
CA PRO A 120 29.81 -33.02 7.43
C PRO A 120 28.32 -32.73 7.13
N ASP A 121 28.11 -31.53 6.57
CA ASP A 121 27.09 -31.17 5.57
C ASP A 121 25.61 -31.42 5.89
N LEU A 122 25.03 -30.55 6.73
CA LEU A 122 23.58 -30.37 6.83
C LEU A 122 23.16 -28.98 6.31
N GLU A 123 23.46 -28.69 5.05
CA GLU A 123 23.09 -27.41 4.42
C GLU A 123 22.21 -27.56 3.15
N LYS A 124 21.49 -28.68 2.98
CA LYS A 124 20.69 -28.87 1.74
C LYS A 124 19.31 -29.50 1.85
N LEU A 125 18.71 -29.60 3.04
CA LEU A 125 17.36 -30.17 3.19
C LEU A 125 16.44 -29.33 4.09
N ARG A 126 15.95 -28.19 3.57
CA ARG A 126 14.59 -27.63 3.78
C ARG A 126 14.42 -26.39 2.88
N PRO A 127 13.27 -26.23 2.18
CA PRO A 127 11.97 -26.10 2.85
C PRO A 127 10.82 -26.79 2.09
N MET A 128 10.43 -28.01 2.49
CA MET A 128 9.21 -28.65 1.94
C MET A 128 8.02 -28.66 2.92
N SER A 129 8.25 -28.42 4.22
CA SER A 129 7.19 -28.43 5.24
C SER A 129 6.48 -27.08 5.45
N SER A 130 7.13 -25.95 5.15
CA SER A 130 6.50 -24.62 5.25
C SER A 130 5.55 -24.34 4.09
N SER A 131 5.81 -24.92 2.91
CA SER A 131 4.98 -24.73 1.73
C SER A 131 3.61 -25.40 1.84
N SER A 132 3.49 -26.53 2.53
CA SER A 132 2.21 -27.21 2.70
C SER A 132 1.31 -26.49 3.71
N SER A 133 1.86 -26.03 4.84
CA SER A 133 1.12 -25.28 5.84
C SER A 133 0.57 -23.95 5.30
N TRP A 134 1.40 -23.18 4.58
CA TRP A 134 0.95 -21.96 3.90
C TRP A 134 -0.15 -22.26 2.87
N LEU A 135 0.03 -23.31 2.07
CA LEU A 135 -0.95 -23.72 1.07
C LEU A 135 -2.32 -24.01 1.70
N HIS A 136 -2.37 -24.81 2.77
CA HIS A 136 -3.60 -25.10 3.48
C HIS A 136 -4.25 -23.81 4.02
N GLN A 137 -3.47 -22.95 4.66
CA GLN A 137 -3.95 -21.67 5.19
C GLN A 137 -4.58 -20.79 4.10
N ILE A 138 -4.01 -20.75 2.90
CA ILE A 138 -4.53 -19.92 1.81
C ILE A 138 -5.78 -20.54 1.17
N VAL A 139 -5.83 -21.85 1.00
CA VAL A 139 -6.99 -22.54 0.42
C VAL A 139 -8.24 -22.31 1.28
N ASP A 140 -8.10 -22.31 2.61
CA ASP A 140 -9.21 -22.07 3.54
C ASP A 140 -9.77 -20.64 3.49
N LEU A 141 -9.06 -19.69 2.86
CA LEU A 141 -9.54 -18.32 2.65
C LEU A 141 -10.49 -18.19 1.45
N TYR A 142 -10.64 -19.25 0.66
CA TYR A 142 -11.47 -19.27 -0.53
C TYR A 142 -12.75 -20.09 -0.30
N PRO A 143 -13.88 -19.74 -0.96
CA PRO A 143 -15.10 -20.53 -0.86
C PRO A 143 -14.88 -21.96 -1.40
N PRO A 144 -15.50 -22.98 -0.78
CA PRO A 144 -15.40 -24.37 -1.25
C PRO A 144 -15.74 -24.54 -2.73
N GLY A 145 -15.03 -25.43 -3.42
CA GLY A 145 -15.24 -25.69 -4.85
C GLY A 145 -14.55 -24.72 -5.81
N SER A 146 -13.87 -23.70 -5.27
CA SER A 146 -13.12 -22.75 -6.09
C SER A 146 -11.76 -23.34 -6.56
N SER A 147 -11.36 -23.08 -7.80
CA SER A 147 -10.21 -23.73 -8.44
C SER A 147 -8.88 -23.03 -8.14
N ASN A 148 -7.89 -23.80 -7.67
CA ASN A 148 -6.53 -23.29 -7.42
C ASN A 148 -5.86 -22.61 -8.63
N ARG A 149 -6.29 -22.96 -9.86
CA ARG A 149 -5.74 -22.37 -11.09
C ARG A 149 -6.05 -20.88 -11.21
N ASP A 150 -7.18 -20.42 -10.66
CA ASP A 150 -7.69 -19.06 -10.89
C ASP A 150 -6.96 -17.99 -10.06
N TRP A 151 -6.31 -18.39 -8.97
CA TRP A 151 -5.56 -17.50 -8.08
C TRP A 151 -4.09 -17.90 -7.91
N THR A 152 -3.56 -18.71 -8.82
CA THR A 152 -2.12 -18.98 -8.87
C THR A 152 -1.42 -17.91 -9.71
N CYS A 153 -0.39 -17.27 -9.14
CA CYS A 153 0.44 -16.34 -9.88
C CYS A 153 1.34 -17.11 -10.86
N GLN A 154 1.19 -16.84 -12.17
CA GLN A 154 2.00 -17.50 -13.20
C GLN A 154 3.48 -17.06 -13.19
N TYR A 155 3.79 -15.89 -12.65
CA TYR A 155 5.15 -15.32 -12.60
C TYR A 155 5.89 -15.82 -11.35
N CYS A 156 5.31 -15.58 -10.17
CA CYS A 156 5.90 -15.96 -8.89
C CYS A 156 5.73 -17.46 -8.57
N LYS A 157 4.84 -18.18 -9.28
CA LYS A 157 4.48 -19.59 -9.02
C LYS A 157 3.99 -19.83 -7.58
N ILE A 158 3.27 -18.87 -7.02
CA ILE A 158 2.66 -18.95 -5.68
C ILE A 158 1.14 -18.90 -5.77
N ILE A 159 0.46 -19.58 -4.86
CA ILE A 159 -0.97 -19.41 -4.62
C ILE A 159 -1.15 -18.06 -3.94
N GLN A 160 -1.90 -17.16 -4.59
CA GLN A 160 -2.15 -15.83 -4.08
C GLN A 160 -3.22 -15.90 -3.00
N PRO A 161 -3.05 -15.25 -1.83
CA PRO A 161 -4.16 -14.99 -0.93
C PRO A 161 -5.24 -14.12 -1.59
N PRO A 162 -6.46 -14.05 -1.05
CA PRO A 162 -7.47 -13.11 -1.52
C PRO A 162 -6.93 -11.67 -1.57
N ARG A 163 -7.47 -10.87 -2.51
CA ARG A 163 -7.10 -9.45 -2.72
C ARG A 163 -5.63 -9.23 -3.11
N THR A 164 -4.88 -10.28 -3.45
CA THR A 164 -3.47 -10.20 -3.84
C THR A 164 -3.32 -10.09 -5.35
N ARG A 165 -2.33 -9.32 -5.82
CA ARG A 165 -2.00 -9.25 -7.26
C ARG A 165 -0.49 -9.17 -7.47
N HIS A 166 -0.04 -9.71 -8.60
CA HIS A 166 1.33 -9.53 -9.07
C HIS A 166 1.46 -8.16 -9.73
N CYS A 167 2.38 -7.34 -9.23
CA CYS A 167 2.78 -6.09 -9.87
C CYS A 167 3.98 -6.36 -10.77
N HIS A 168 3.85 -6.05 -12.06
CA HIS A 168 4.93 -6.25 -13.04
C HIS A 168 6.11 -5.29 -12.83
N ASP A 169 5.85 -4.06 -12.38
CA ASP A 169 6.90 -3.07 -12.12
C ASP A 169 7.78 -3.44 -10.91
N CYS A 170 7.17 -4.07 -9.90
CA CYS A 170 7.88 -4.58 -8.72
C CYS A 170 8.33 -6.05 -8.85
N ASP A 171 7.85 -6.76 -9.86
CA ASP A 171 8.02 -8.22 -10.08
C ASP A 171 7.71 -9.08 -8.84
N LYS A 172 6.69 -8.68 -8.08
CA LYS A 172 6.32 -9.32 -6.81
C LYS A 172 4.80 -9.33 -6.62
N CYS A 173 4.31 -10.35 -5.93
CA CYS A 173 2.92 -10.36 -5.45
C CYS A 173 2.79 -9.49 -4.20
N VAL A 174 1.81 -8.59 -4.23
CA VAL A 174 1.50 -7.63 -3.17
C VAL A 174 0.16 -8.00 -2.54
N LEU A 175 0.13 -8.10 -1.22
CA LEU A 175 -1.08 -8.36 -0.45
C LEU A 175 -2.00 -7.15 -0.46
N GLN A 176 -3.32 -7.37 -0.57
CA GLN A 176 -4.34 -6.32 -0.65
C GLN A 176 -3.90 -5.21 -1.63
N PHE A 177 -3.56 -5.64 -2.85
CA PHE A 177 -2.94 -4.77 -3.85
C PHE A 177 -3.90 -3.64 -4.24
N ASP A 178 -3.44 -2.40 -4.09
CA ASP A 178 -4.19 -1.23 -4.51
C ASP A 178 -3.77 -0.77 -5.90
N HIS A 179 -2.54 -0.31 -6.04
CA HIS A 179 -1.93 0.07 -7.31
C HIS A 179 -0.39 0.13 -7.21
N HIS A 180 0.29 0.28 -8.34
CA HIS A 180 1.69 0.70 -8.36
C HIS A 180 1.74 2.23 -8.50
N CYS A 181 2.24 2.92 -7.49
CA CYS A 181 2.29 4.37 -7.49
C CYS A 181 3.57 4.85 -8.18
N VAL A 182 3.42 5.44 -9.37
CA VAL A 182 4.56 5.95 -10.14
C VAL A 182 5.24 7.13 -9.44
N TRP A 183 4.53 7.89 -8.59
CA TRP A 183 5.07 9.04 -7.85
C TRP A 183 5.92 8.66 -6.64
N LEU A 184 5.61 7.50 -6.02
CA LEU A 184 6.36 6.96 -4.89
C LEU A 184 7.40 5.91 -5.32
N GLY A 185 7.29 5.37 -6.54
CA GLY A 185 8.18 4.33 -7.05
C GLY A 185 8.02 3.00 -6.30
N THR A 186 6.86 2.78 -5.69
CA THR A 186 6.53 1.57 -4.92
C THR A 186 5.05 1.21 -5.08
N CYS A 187 4.71 -0.04 -4.78
CA CYS A 187 3.30 -0.43 -4.70
C CYS A 187 2.63 0.19 -3.47
N ILE A 188 1.33 0.41 -3.59
CA ILE A 188 0.42 0.62 -2.47
C ILE A 188 -0.33 -0.69 -2.24
N GLY A 189 -0.27 -1.18 -1.01
CA GLY A 189 -0.89 -2.43 -0.61
C GLY A 189 -1.14 -2.48 0.90
N LYS A 190 -1.42 -3.68 1.41
CA LYS A 190 -1.87 -3.91 2.80
C LYS A 190 -1.11 -3.10 3.85
N LYS A 191 0.22 -3.06 3.79
CA LYS A 191 1.04 -2.49 4.87
C LYS A 191 1.22 -0.98 4.77
N ASN A 192 1.04 -0.35 3.61
CA ASN A 192 1.33 1.07 3.41
C ASN A 192 0.15 1.91 2.87
N HIS A 193 -1.02 1.31 2.65
CA HIS A 193 -2.19 2.03 2.14
C HIS A 193 -2.61 3.22 3.03
N CYS A 194 -2.66 3.05 4.35
CA CYS A 194 -2.94 4.16 5.26
C CYS A 194 -1.88 5.28 5.19
N ARG A 195 -0.59 4.92 5.06
CA ARG A 195 0.47 5.94 4.92
C ARG A 195 0.31 6.76 3.64
N PHE A 196 -0.09 6.09 2.56
CA PHE A 196 -0.41 6.75 1.29
C PHE A 196 -1.59 7.72 1.43
N TRP A 197 -2.63 7.36 2.18
CA TRP A 197 -3.74 8.27 2.46
C TRP A 197 -3.27 9.52 3.24
N TRP A 198 -2.48 9.33 4.32
CA TRP A 198 -1.91 10.45 5.08
C TRP A 198 -1.00 11.34 4.23
N TYR A 199 -0.21 10.74 3.35
CA TYR A 199 0.62 11.46 2.39
C TYR A 199 -0.23 12.39 1.50
N ILE A 200 -1.29 11.88 0.87
CA ILE A 200 -2.16 12.72 0.02
C ILE A 200 -2.86 13.81 0.85
N PHE A 201 -3.27 13.49 2.08
CA PHE A 201 -3.93 14.43 2.97
C PHE A 201 -3.02 15.61 3.34
N GLU A 202 -1.79 15.33 3.76
CA GLU A 202 -0.79 16.35 4.10
C GLU A 202 -0.40 17.20 2.87
N GLU A 203 -0.20 16.57 1.71
CA GLU A 203 0.07 17.27 0.44
C GLU A 203 -1.09 18.19 0.03
N SER A 204 -2.34 17.76 0.27
CA SER A 204 -3.52 18.57 -0.01
C SER A 204 -3.59 19.81 0.89
N ILE A 205 -3.26 19.67 2.18
CA ILE A 205 -3.19 20.80 3.11
C ILE A 205 -2.05 21.75 2.72
N LEU A 206 -0.85 21.22 2.46
CA LEU A 206 0.31 22.01 2.04
C LEU A 206 0.03 22.78 0.75
N SER A 207 -0.54 22.11 -0.26
CA SER A 207 -0.89 22.73 -1.53
C SER A 207 -1.96 23.81 -1.37
N THR A 208 -2.95 23.61 -0.50
CA THR A 208 -4.00 24.60 -0.23
C THR A 208 -3.42 25.85 0.43
N TRP A 209 -2.56 25.69 1.43
CA TRP A 209 -1.87 26.81 2.08
C TRP A 209 -0.98 27.55 1.08
N THR A 210 -0.22 26.81 0.28
CA THR A 210 0.66 27.40 -0.74
C THR A 210 -0.15 28.23 -1.76
N VAL A 211 -1.32 27.75 -2.21
CA VAL A 211 -2.25 28.52 -3.06
C VAL A 211 -2.68 29.83 -2.38
N ALA A 212 -3.00 29.80 -1.09
CA ALA A 212 -3.38 31.00 -0.34
C ALA A 212 -2.23 32.03 -0.32
N LEU A 213 -0.99 31.59 -0.12
CA LEU A 213 0.19 32.47 -0.18
C LEU A 213 0.39 33.09 -1.56
N TYR A 214 0.20 32.32 -2.65
CA TYR A 214 0.27 32.86 -4.00
C TYR A 214 -0.80 33.94 -4.24
N ILE A 215 -2.06 33.68 -3.85
CA ILE A 215 -3.17 34.63 -4.01
C ILE A 215 -2.86 35.92 -3.25
N GLU A 216 -2.42 35.81 -2.01
CA GLU A 216 -2.05 36.96 -1.19
C GLU A 216 -0.89 37.75 -1.82
N SER A 217 0.14 37.07 -2.30
CA SER A 217 1.29 37.70 -2.95
C SER A 217 0.92 38.51 -4.20
N LEU A 218 -0.14 38.10 -4.92
CA LEU A 218 -0.62 38.78 -6.13
C LEU A 218 -1.55 39.97 -5.80
N HIS A 219 -2.13 40.01 -4.60
CA HIS A 219 -3.02 41.10 -4.18
C HIS A 219 -2.31 42.26 -3.49
N LEU A 220 -1.17 42.02 -2.84
CA LEU A 220 -0.58 42.96 -1.89
C LEU A 220 0.40 43.99 -2.47
N ASP A 221 0.71 43.99 -3.77
CA ASP A 221 1.82 44.80 -4.27
C ASP A 221 1.56 45.45 -5.63
N ILE A 222 1.29 46.76 -5.63
CA ILE A 222 1.05 47.59 -6.82
C ILE A 222 2.37 47.99 -7.51
N GLU A 223 3.52 47.90 -6.81
CA GLU A 223 4.83 48.26 -7.36
C GLU A 223 5.65 47.05 -7.87
N LYS A 224 5.04 45.85 -7.91
CA LYS A 224 5.71 44.66 -8.44
C LYS A 224 6.04 44.78 -9.93
N VAL A 225 7.20 44.25 -10.30
CA VAL A 225 7.59 44.15 -11.70
C VAL A 225 6.72 43.09 -12.38
N TRP A 226 5.99 43.48 -13.44
CA TRP A 226 5.00 42.67 -14.16
C TRP A 226 5.38 41.20 -14.46
N TRP A 227 6.66 40.91 -14.70
CA TRP A 227 7.12 39.53 -14.96
C TRP A 227 7.02 38.61 -13.74
N LYS A 228 7.11 39.15 -12.51
CA LYS A 228 6.91 38.37 -11.29
C LYS A 228 5.46 37.92 -11.15
N ASP A 229 4.51 38.81 -11.44
CA ASP A 229 3.08 38.48 -11.40
C ASP A 229 2.73 37.49 -12.50
N PHE A 230 3.30 37.65 -13.69
CA PHE A 230 3.13 36.69 -14.78
C PHE A 230 3.60 35.27 -14.39
N ILE A 231 4.79 35.15 -13.80
CA ILE A 231 5.30 33.85 -13.30
C ILE A 231 4.42 33.34 -12.16
N GLY A 232 4.03 34.20 -11.21
CA GLY A 232 3.16 33.84 -10.09
C GLY A 232 1.80 33.29 -10.53
N VAL A 233 1.16 33.92 -11.53
CA VAL A 233 -0.11 33.45 -12.10
C VAL A 233 0.05 32.08 -12.77
N ILE A 234 1.14 31.85 -13.51
CA ILE A 234 1.42 30.53 -14.13
C ILE A 234 1.59 29.47 -13.05
N LEU A 235 2.42 29.72 -12.03
CA LEU A 235 2.66 28.77 -10.94
C LEU A 235 1.37 28.50 -10.16
N LEU A 236 0.57 29.54 -9.87
CA LEU A 236 -0.72 29.40 -9.22
C LEU A 236 -1.69 28.53 -10.04
N ALA A 237 -1.78 28.75 -11.36
CA ALA A 237 -2.65 27.97 -12.23
C ALA A 237 -2.26 26.48 -12.25
N VAL A 238 -0.95 26.19 -12.34
CA VAL A 238 -0.44 24.81 -12.27
C VAL A 238 -0.71 24.20 -10.89
N LEU A 239 -0.50 24.96 -9.81
CA LEU A 239 -0.74 24.48 -8.45
C LEU A 239 -2.23 24.19 -8.19
N ILE A 240 -3.15 25.03 -8.68
CA ILE A 240 -4.60 24.77 -8.61
C ILE A 240 -4.96 23.50 -9.36
N PHE A 241 -4.39 23.29 -10.55
CA PHE A 241 -4.60 22.05 -11.30
C PHE A 241 -4.12 20.84 -10.49
N ILE A 242 -2.91 20.87 -9.93
CA ILE A 242 -2.38 19.82 -9.06
C ILE A 242 -3.31 19.58 -7.85
N LEU A 243 -3.72 20.65 -7.16
CA LEU A 243 -4.62 20.59 -6.01
C LEU A 243 -5.94 19.91 -6.35
N MET A 244 -6.53 20.22 -7.52
CA MET A 244 -7.75 19.56 -7.98
C MET A 244 -7.57 18.03 -8.07
N PHE A 245 -6.47 17.54 -8.65
CA PHE A 245 -6.20 16.10 -8.70
C PHE A 245 -5.94 15.51 -7.31
N LEU A 246 -5.21 16.21 -6.43
CA LEU A 246 -4.95 15.76 -5.07
C LEU A 246 -6.25 15.61 -4.27
N LEU A 247 -7.17 16.57 -4.37
CA LEU A 247 -8.47 16.52 -3.69
C LEU A 247 -9.36 15.40 -4.22
N LEU A 248 -9.42 15.21 -5.54
CA LEU A 248 -10.15 14.08 -6.14
C LEU A 248 -9.59 12.73 -5.69
N LEU A 249 -8.25 12.61 -5.66
CA LEU A 249 -7.56 11.42 -5.20
C LEU A 249 -7.82 11.17 -3.71
N LEU A 250 -7.78 12.22 -2.87
CA LEU A 250 -8.08 12.14 -1.44
C LEU A 250 -9.52 11.68 -1.21
N MET A 251 -10.49 12.27 -1.90
CA MET A 251 -11.89 11.85 -1.80
C MET A 251 -12.08 10.39 -2.20
N PHE A 252 -11.48 9.97 -3.31
CA PHE A 252 -11.56 8.58 -3.78
C PHE A 252 -10.92 7.60 -2.79
N HIS A 253 -9.70 7.88 -2.31
CA HIS A 253 -9.03 7.00 -1.35
C HIS A 253 -9.73 6.99 0.02
N THR A 254 -10.39 8.09 0.39
CA THR A 254 -11.27 8.12 1.57
C THR A 254 -12.48 7.21 1.37
N TYR A 255 -13.15 7.26 0.22
CA TYR A 255 -14.28 6.38 -0.09
C TYR A 255 -13.90 4.89 -0.03
N ILE A 256 -12.78 4.49 -0.64
CA ILE A 256 -12.37 3.07 -0.62
C ILE A 256 -11.91 2.63 0.77
N ALA A 257 -11.30 3.52 1.57
CA ALA A 257 -10.96 3.23 2.97
C ALA A 257 -12.23 3.01 3.81
N LEU A 258 -13.24 3.89 3.66
CA LEU A 258 -14.52 3.78 4.36
C LEU A 258 -15.31 2.52 4.00
N THR A 259 -15.12 1.99 2.79
CA THR A 259 -15.83 0.80 2.28
C THR A 259 -14.98 -0.49 2.27
N ASN A 260 -13.75 -0.43 2.80
CA ASN A 260 -12.76 -1.52 2.79
C ASN A 260 -12.55 -2.14 1.39
N GLN A 261 -12.36 -1.29 0.40
CA GLN A 261 -12.03 -1.66 -0.97
C GLN A 261 -10.63 -1.18 -1.35
N THR A 262 -10.07 -1.77 -2.40
CA THR A 262 -8.89 -1.26 -3.09
C THR A 262 -9.28 -0.65 -4.44
N THR A 263 -8.46 0.25 -4.97
CA THR A 263 -8.57 0.80 -6.32
C THR A 263 -8.64 -0.31 -7.36
N TYR A 264 -7.83 -1.38 -7.19
CA TYR A 264 -7.86 -2.54 -8.06
C TYR A 264 -9.21 -3.28 -8.02
N GLU A 265 -9.78 -3.49 -6.83
CA GLU A 265 -11.09 -4.13 -6.67
C GLU A 265 -12.19 -3.32 -7.34
N VAL A 266 -12.17 -1.99 -7.19
CA VAL A 266 -13.13 -1.09 -7.84
C VAL A 266 -12.96 -1.13 -9.37
N ALA A 267 -11.74 -0.96 -9.87
CA ALA A 267 -11.46 -0.87 -11.31
C ALA A 267 -11.61 -2.20 -12.05
N ARG A 268 -11.38 -3.33 -11.37
CA ARG A 268 -11.37 -4.69 -11.98
C ARG A 268 -12.45 -5.61 -11.41
N ARG A 269 -13.46 -5.06 -10.74
CA ARG A 269 -14.58 -5.80 -10.10
C ARG A 269 -15.07 -7.00 -10.91
N LYS A 270 -15.47 -6.80 -12.17
CA LYS A 270 -16.02 -7.85 -13.05
C LYS A 270 -15.03 -9.00 -13.36
N ARG A 271 -13.72 -8.75 -13.27
CA ARG A 271 -12.67 -9.75 -13.54
C ARG A 271 -12.30 -10.57 -12.31
N ILE A 272 -12.55 -10.04 -11.11
CA ILE A 272 -12.21 -10.69 -9.83
C ILE A 272 -13.28 -11.73 -9.52
N PHE A 273 -12.88 -12.98 -9.32
CA PHE A 273 -13.84 -14.10 -9.24
C PHE A 273 -14.82 -13.92 -8.06
N TYR A 274 -14.36 -13.48 -6.89
CA TYR A 274 -15.21 -13.28 -5.70
C TYR A 274 -16.07 -11.99 -5.74
N LEU A 275 -15.86 -11.12 -6.73
CA LEU A 275 -16.68 -9.92 -6.94
C LEU A 275 -17.58 -10.04 -8.17
N ARG A 276 -17.38 -11.07 -9.00
CA ARG A 276 -18.13 -11.26 -10.22
C ARG A 276 -19.57 -11.63 -9.88
N GLY A 277 -20.52 -10.85 -10.40
CA GLY A 277 -21.95 -11.07 -10.16
C GLY A 277 -22.48 -10.42 -8.86
N ILE A 278 -21.61 -9.86 -8.03
CA ILE A 278 -22.02 -9.14 -6.81
C ILE A 278 -22.42 -7.70 -7.16
N PRO A 279 -23.60 -7.20 -6.74
CA PRO A 279 -24.03 -5.83 -6.99
C PRO A 279 -23.03 -4.79 -6.47
N ASP A 280 -22.92 -3.64 -7.15
CA ASP A 280 -21.93 -2.60 -6.83
C ASP A 280 -22.10 -1.99 -5.43
N ARG A 281 -23.34 -2.02 -4.90
CA ARG A 281 -23.67 -1.56 -3.53
C ARG A 281 -23.18 -2.49 -2.42
N VAL A 282 -22.72 -3.70 -2.76
CA VAL A 282 -22.23 -4.67 -1.79
C VAL A 282 -20.71 -4.59 -1.73
N HIS A 283 -20.22 -4.38 -0.51
CA HIS A 283 -18.80 -4.28 -0.17
C HIS A 283 -18.41 -5.50 0.69
N PRO A 284 -17.84 -6.56 0.07
CA PRO A 284 -17.63 -7.85 0.75
C PRO A 284 -16.81 -7.76 2.05
N PHE A 285 -15.74 -6.98 2.04
CA PHE A 285 -14.83 -6.87 3.18
C PHE A 285 -15.21 -5.74 4.15
N SER A 286 -16.30 -5.01 3.90
CA SER A 286 -16.74 -3.94 4.81
C SER A 286 -17.28 -4.52 6.12
N LYS A 287 -16.84 -3.97 7.26
CA LYS A 287 -17.27 -4.29 8.63
C LYS A 287 -17.92 -3.08 9.32
N GLY A 288 -18.43 -2.14 8.53
CA GLY A 288 -18.88 -0.84 9.00
C GLY A 288 -17.76 0.20 9.04
N ILE A 289 -18.14 1.49 8.93
CA ILE A 289 -17.22 2.61 8.73
C ILE A 289 -16.14 2.68 9.82
N CYS A 290 -16.54 2.64 11.09
CA CYS A 290 -15.60 2.76 12.21
C CYS A 290 -14.57 1.64 12.22
N ARG A 291 -15.02 0.39 11.97
CA ARG A 291 -14.12 -0.76 11.95
C ARG A 291 -13.22 -0.77 10.73
N ASN A 292 -13.73 -0.35 9.57
CA ASN A 292 -12.93 -0.22 8.36
C ASN A 292 -11.79 0.78 8.55
N ILE A 293 -12.06 1.95 9.13
CA ILE A 293 -11.02 2.96 9.40
C ILE A 293 -10.02 2.47 10.45
N TYR A 294 -10.51 1.82 11.52
CA TYR A 294 -9.63 1.21 12.51
C TYR A 294 -8.70 0.17 11.86
N ASP A 295 -9.26 -0.74 11.08
CA ASP A 295 -8.49 -1.80 10.42
C ASP A 295 -7.52 -1.20 9.38
N PHE A 296 -7.91 -0.13 8.68
CA PHE A 296 -7.09 0.57 7.69
C PHE A 296 -5.86 1.25 8.31
N CYS A 297 -6.03 1.95 9.44
CA CYS A 297 -4.97 2.74 10.06
C CYS A 297 -4.14 1.97 11.11
N PHE A 298 -4.76 1.06 11.86
CA PHE A 298 -4.21 0.56 13.13
C PHE A 298 -3.95 -0.94 13.19
N THR A 299 -4.27 -1.75 12.18
CA THR A 299 -3.93 -3.20 12.18
C THR A 299 -2.41 -3.47 12.03
N ARG A 300 -1.56 -2.53 12.46
CA ARG A 300 -0.10 -2.54 12.29
C ARG A 300 0.65 -3.50 13.20
N GLU A 301 0.02 -4.22 14.13
CA GLU A 301 0.79 -4.82 15.23
C GLU A 301 0.90 -6.35 15.24
N ASN A 302 -0.04 -7.12 14.66
CA ASN A 302 -0.04 -8.60 14.83
C ASN A 302 0.07 -9.39 13.51
N GLY A 303 1.10 -9.11 12.71
CA GLY A 303 1.50 -9.95 11.57
C GLY A 303 0.67 -9.78 10.28
N PHE A 304 0.74 -10.78 9.40
CA PHE A 304 0.04 -10.79 8.12
C PHE A 304 -1.36 -11.42 8.28
N VAL A 305 -2.30 -10.66 8.84
CA VAL A 305 -3.70 -11.12 8.95
C VAL A 305 -4.30 -11.17 7.54
N LEU A 306 -4.58 -12.37 7.04
CA LEU A 306 -5.25 -12.58 5.77
C LEU A 306 -6.76 -12.72 6.01
N GLU A 307 -7.55 -12.06 5.18
CA GLU A 307 -9.00 -12.05 5.31
C GLU A 307 -9.60 -13.05 4.30
N ALA A 308 -10.45 -13.94 4.81
CA ALA A 308 -11.17 -14.89 3.98
C ALA A 308 -12.19 -14.16 3.11
N VAL A 309 -12.44 -14.69 1.91
CA VAL A 309 -13.55 -14.25 1.07
C VAL A 309 -14.86 -14.64 1.76
N PRO A 310 -15.78 -13.68 2.01
CA PRO A 310 -17.08 -14.01 2.58
C PRO A 310 -17.83 -15.02 1.71
N PRO A 311 -18.56 -15.99 2.30
CA PRO A 311 -19.40 -16.93 1.55
C PRO A 311 -20.40 -16.21 0.65
N ILE A 312 -20.77 -16.84 -0.47
CA ILE A 312 -21.69 -16.24 -1.45
C ILE A 312 -23.05 -15.96 -0.80
N GLU A 313 -23.51 -16.85 0.07
CA GLU A 313 -24.79 -16.73 0.79
C GLU A 313 -24.81 -15.47 1.67
N GLU A 314 -23.68 -15.12 2.30
CA GLU A 314 -23.56 -13.90 3.08
C GLU A 314 -23.59 -12.65 2.19
N LEU A 315 -22.94 -12.70 1.03
CA LEU A 315 -22.94 -11.61 0.07
C LEU A 315 -24.32 -11.39 -0.57
N GLU A 316 -25.04 -12.47 -0.88
CA GLU A 316 -26.43 -12.45 -1.34
C GLU A 316 -27.37 -11.88 -0.28
N ALA A 317 -27.19 -12.27 0.98
CA ALA A 317 -27.93 -11.69 2.09
C ALA A 317 -27.70 -10.18 2.16
N ARG A 318 -26.45 -9.71 2.09
CA ARG A 318 -26.12 -8.27 2.05
C ARG A 318 -26.66 -7.55 0.81
N ALA A 319 -26.89 -8.28 -0.29
CA ALA A 319 -27.47 -7.74 -1.52
C ALA A 319 -29.00 -7.58 -1.46
N ALA A 320 -29.67 -8.27 -0.54
CA ALA A 320 -31.12 -8.27 -0.42
C ALA A 320 -31.66 -6.85 -0.13
N PRO A 321 -32.78 -6.44 -0.77
CA PRO A 321 -33.40 -5.15 -0.50
C PRO A 321 -33.86 -5.04 0.96
N TYR A 322 -33.75 -3.84 1.53
CA TYR A 322 -34.26 -3.56 2.87
C TYR A 322 -35.78 -3.72 2.90
N THR A 323 -36.26 -4.44 3.90
CA THR A 323 -37.69 -4.57 4.20
C THR A 323 -38.07 -3.66 5.38
N CYS A 324 -39.37 -3.37 5.53
CA CYS A 324 -39.86 -2.60 6.68
C CYS A 324 -39.50 -3.23 8.03
N ARG A 325 -39.25 -4.55 8.08
CA ARG A 325 -38.83 -5.28 9.28
C ARG A 325 -37.36 -5.02 9.63
N ASP A 326 -36.50 -4.78 8.64
CA ASP A 326 -35.06 -4.53 8.83
C ASP A 326 -34.77 -3.16 9.48
N LEU A 327 -35.70 -2.21 9.34
CA LEU A 327 -35.68 -0.91 10.02
C LEU A 327 -35.84 -1.06 11.54
N PHE A 328 -36.62 -2.05 12.00
CA PHE A 328 -36.83 -2.30 13.43
C PHE A 328 -35.79 -3.25 14.03
N CYS A 329 -35.18 -4.12 13.23
CA CYS A 329 -34.19 -5.11 13.69
C CYS A 329 -32.73 -4.65 13.56
N CYS A 330 -32.46 -3.41 13.13
CA CYS A 330 -31.12 -2.85 12.97
C CYS A 330 -30.16 -3.80 12.25
N ARG A 331 -30.43 -4.06 10.96
CA ARG A 331 -29.53 -4.83 10.09
C ARG A 331 -28.20 -4.10 9.78
N CYS A 332 -27.95 -2.98 10.45
CA CYS A 332 -26.81 -2.09 10.28
C CYS A 332 -25.77 -2.34 11.38
N CYS A 333 -25.07 -3.47 11.33
CA CYS A 333 -23.73 -3.64 11.91
C CYS A 333 -23.04 -4.82 11.22
#